data_AF-A0A0F2S065-F1
#
_entry.id   AF-A0A0F2S065-F1
#
_cell.length_a   1.000
_cell.length_b   1.000
_cell.length_c   1.000
_cell.angle_alpha   90.00
_cell.angle_beta   90.00
_cell.angle_gamma   90.00
#
_symmetry.space_group_name_H-M   'P 1'
#
loop_
_entity.id
_entity.type
_entity.pdbx_description
1 polymer ?
#
loop_
_entity_poly.entity_id
_entity_poly.type
_entity_poly.pdbx_seq_one_letter_code
_entity_poly.pdbx_strand_id
1 'polypeptide(L)'
;MLRLMFLVAALLALLAWALGYIWISGLACAFGAPSGACSIPMPWTLRGEDLMILVLMPGAVVAVLLGLACLSGWRAQNSDN
;
A
#
# COMPACT_ATOMS: atom_id res chain seq x y z
N MET A 1 3.11 12.83 -19.61
CA MET A 1 3.46 11.39 -19.54
C MET A 1 3.97 10.99 -18.15
N LEU A 2 4.92 11.71 -17.55
CA LEU A 2 5.50 11.39 -16.24
C LEU A 2 4.47 11.21 -15.10
N ARG A 3 3.47 12.10 -15.01
CA ARG A 3 2.37 12.00 -14.03
C ARG A 3 1.59 10.69 -14.15
N LEU A 4 1.32 10.25 -15.38
CA LEU A 4 0.55 9.03 -15.63
C LEU A 4 1.36 7.79 -15.21
N MET A 5 2.67 7.81 -15.44
CA MET A 5 3.58 6.75 -14.96
C MET A 5 3.55 6.63 -13.43
N PHE A 6 3.63 7.75 -12.70
CA PHE A 6 3.54 7.73 -11.24
C PHE A 6 2.18 7.25 -10.71
N LEU A 7 1.07 7.62 -11.38
CA LEU A 7 -0.25 7.14 -11.00
C LEU A 7 -0.41 5.63 -11.23
N VAL A 8 0.07 5.11 -12.37
CA VAL A 8 0.06 3.67 -12.65
C VAL A 8 0.94 2.92 -11.64
N ALA A 9 2.12 3.45 -11.33
CA ALA A 9 2.99 2.87 -10.31
C ALA A 9 2.34 2.87 -8.91
N ALA A 10 1.67 3.97 -8.52
CA ALA A 10 0.93 4.03 -7.26
C ALA A 10 -0.20 3.00 -7.20
N LEU A 11 -0.95 2.83 -8.30
CA LEU A 11 -2.01 1.83 -8.41
C LEU A 11 -1.46 0.41 -8.26
N LEU A 12 -0.38 0.10 -8.97
CA LEU A 12 0.27 -1.22 -8.90
C LEU A 12 0.83 -1.49 -7.50
N ALA A 13 1.44 -0.50 -6.85
CA ALA A 13 1.92 -0.63 -5.48
C ALA A 13 0.77 -0.90 -4.50
N LEU A 14 -0.38 -0.25 -4.68
CA LEU A 14 -1.56 -0.44 -3.84
C LEU A 14 -2.18 -1.84 -4.03
N LEU A 15 -2.25 -2.31 -5.28
CA LEU A 15 -2.67 -3.69 -5.60
C LEU A 15 -1.72 -4.74 -5.02
N ALA A 16 -0.41 -4.55 -5.21
CA ALA A 16 0.60 -5.45 -4.67
C ALA A 16 0.53 -5.49 -3.14
N TRP A 17 0.32 -4.34 -2.49
CA TRP A 17 0.11 -4.26 -1.06
C TRP A 17 -1.13 -5.04 -0.61
N ALA A 18 -2.29 -4.82 -1.25
CA ALA A 18 -3.53 -5.50 -0.87
C ALA A 18 -3.42 -7.03 -1.02
N LEU A 19 -2.83 -7.49 -2.13
CA LEU A 19 -2.57 -8.92 -2.37
C LEU A 19 -1.58 -9.49 -1.35
N GLY A 20 -0.48 -8.78 -1.09
CA GLY A 20 0.53 -9.19 -0.11
C GLY A 20 -0.03 -9.26 1.31
N TYR A 21 -0.86 -8.29 1.70
CA TYR A 21 -1.52 -8.27 3.00
C TYR A 21 -2.41 -9.49 3.20
N ILE A 22 -3.28 -9.80 2.23
CA ILE A 22 -4.17 -10.96 2.29
C ILE A 22 -3.36 -12.25 2.30
N TRP A 23 -2.31 -12.35 1.48
CA TRP A 23 -1.46 -13.52 1.40
C TRP A 23 -0.73 -13.80 2.72
N ILE A 24 -0.04 -12.81 3.28
CA ILE A 24 0.70 -12.95 4.55
C ILE A 24 -0.26 -13.25 5.69
N SER A 25 -1.38 -12.53 5.77
CA SER A 25 -2.38 -12.76 6.81
C SER A 25 -3.02 -14.15 6.67
N GLY A 26 -3.28 -14.60 5.45
CA GLY A 26 -3.80 -15.94 5.16
C GLY A 26 -2.84 -17.05 5.58
N LEU A 27 -1.54 -16.89 5.31
CA LEU A 27 -0.51 -17.82 5.77
C LEU A 27 -0.43 -17.84 7.30
N ALA A 28 -0.36 -16.66 7.94
CA ALA A 28 -0.34 -16.57 9.40
C ALA A 28 -1.56 -17.24 10.03
N CYS A 29 -2.71 -17.11 9.38
CA CYS A 29 -3.98 -17.71 9.78
C CYS A 29 -3.99 -19.24 9.65
N ALA A 30 -3.44 -19.77 8.55
CA ALA A 30 -3.31 -21.20 8.32
C ALA A 30 -2.34 -21.89 9.29
N PHE A 31 -1.28 -21.19 9.73
CA PHE A 31 -0.29 -21.74 10.66
C PHE A 31 -0.58 -21.44 12.14
N GLY A 32 -1.41 -20.43 12.45
CA GLY A 32 -1.65 -19.96 13.82
C GLY A 32 -2.86 -20.55 14.54
N ALA A 33 -3.84 -21.11 13.83
CA ALA A 33 -5.11 -21.55 14.42
C ALA A 33 -5.46 -23.01 14.08
N PRO A 34 -5.11 -24.00 14.94
CA PRO A 34 -5.45 -25.40 14.72
C PRO A 34 -6.97 -25.69 14.79
N SER A 35 -7.78 -24.75 15.30
CA SER A 35 -9.24 -24.86 15.43
C SER A 35 -10.04 -24.38 14.21
N GLY A 36 -9.39 -23.95 13.13
CA GLY A 36 -10.02 -23.72 11.82
C GLY A 36 -10.85 -22.43 11.66
N ALA A 37 -11.12 -21.69 12.73
CA ALA A 37 -11.81 -20.40 12.68
C ALA A 37 -10.81 -19.27 12.94
N CYS A 38 -10.12 -18.82 11.89
CA CYS A 38 -9.25 -17.66 11.97
C CYS A 38 -9.76 -16.54 11.05
N SER A 39 -9.86 -15.34 11.62
CA SER A 39 -10.31 -14.14 10.93
C SER A 39 -9.10 -13.27 10.61
N ILE A 40 -8.98 -12.84 9.36
CA ILE A 40 -7.90 -11.95 8.93
C ILE A 40 -8.02 -10.64 9.72
N PRO A 41 -7.00 -10.25 10.50
CA PRO A 41 -7.06 -9.02 11.28
C PRO A 41 -7.21 -7.83 10.32
N MET A 42 -8.01 -6.84 10.70
CA MET A 42 -8.16 -5.63 9.91
C MET A 42 -6.88 -4.77 10.04
N PRO A 43 -6.46 -4.03 9.01
CA PRO A 43 -5.16 -3.34 9.03
C PRO A 43 -5.04 -2.29 10.14
N TRP A 44 -6.15 -1.66 10.55
CA TRP A 44 -6.18 -0.72 11.68
C TRP A 44 -6.18 -1.39 13.06
N THR A 45 -6.28 -2.72 13.13
CA THR A 45 -6.19 -3.50 14.39
C THR A 45 -4.78 -3.98 14.67
N LEU A 46 -3.88 -3.91 13.69
CA LEU A 46 -2.47 -4.26 13.84
C LEU A 46 -1.75 -3.27 14.76
N ARG A 47 -0.72 -3.74 15.47
CA ARG A 47 0.10 -2.93 16.38
C ARG A 47 1.57 -3.29 16.25
N GLY A 48 2.43 -2.38 16.71
CA GLY A 48 3.88 -2.61 16.76
C GLY A 48 4.49 -2.78 15.36
N GLU A 49 5.35 -3.78 15.23
CA GLU A 49 6.11 -4.06 14.01
C GLU A 49 5.22 -4.43 12.82
N ASP A 50 4.18 -5.25 13.05
CA ASP A 50 3.26 -5.67 11.98
C ASP A 50 2.53 -4.48 11.37
N LEU A 51 2.09 -3.52 12.17
CA LEU A 51 1.48 -2.28 11.66
C LEU A 51 2.48 -1.49 10.81
N MET A 52 3.74 -1.43 11.25
CA MET A 52 4.77 -0.66 10.58
C MET A 52 5.12 -1.25 9.21
N ILE A 53 5.35 -2.56 9.17
CA ILE A 53 5.77 -3.28 7.96
C ILE A 53 4.59 -3.52 7.02
N LEU A 54 3.44 -3.96 7.53
CA LEU A 54 2.31 -4.35 6.68
C LEU A 54 1.42 -3.19 6.29
N VAL A 55 1.49 -2.01 6.92
CA VAL A 55 0.55 -0.91 6.62
C VAL A 55 1.28 0.42 6.39
N LEU A 56 2.10 0.87 7.34
CA LEU A 56 2.72 2.20 7.28
C LEU A 56 3.77 2.31 6.17
N MET A 57 4.70 1.36 6.06
CA MET A 57 5.72 1.37 4.99
C MET A 57 5.10 1.32 3.59
N PRO A 58 4.20 0.38 3.28
CA PRO A 58 3.54 0.32 1.98
C PRO A 58 2.71 1.57 1.69
N GLY A 59 1.97 2.06 2.69
CA GLY A 59 1.22 3.30 2.60
C GLY A 59 2.10 4.52 2.31
N ALA A 60 3.28 4.60 2.92
CA ALA A 60 4.24 5.66 2.68
C ALA A 60 4.75 5.64 1.23
N VAL A 61 5.04 4.45 0.67
CA VAL A 61 5.46 4.32 -0.74
C VAL A 61 4.37 4.83 -1.68
N VAL A 62 3.12 4.44 -1.46
CA VAL A 62 1.97 4.92 -2.26
C VAL A 62 1.81 6.43 -2.12
N ALA A 63 1.89 6.96 -0.89
CA ALA A 63 1.77 8.40 -0.62
C ALA A 63 2.87 9.21 -1.32
N VAL A 64 4.12 8.73 -1.32
CA VAL A 64 5.23 9.36 -2.04
C VAL A 64 4.99 9.35 -3.55
N LEU A 65 4.56 8.23 -4.12
CA LEU A 65 4.26 8.13 -5.56
C LEU A 65 3.12 9.08 -5.96
N LEU A 66 2.07 9.19 -5.16
CA LEU A 66 0.98 10.16 -5.37
C LEU A 66 1.47 11.60 -5.21
N GLY A 67 2.31 11.88 -4.22
CA GLY A 67 2.94 13.18 -4.01
C GLY A 67 3.77 13.62 -5.22
N LEU A 68 4.57 12.72 -5.78
CA LEU A 68 5.35 12.94 -7.00
C LEU A 68 4.45 13.13 -8.23
N ALA A 69 3.36 12.36 -8.33
CA ALA A 69 2.36 12.55 -9.39
C ALA A 69 1.71 13.95 -9.32
N CYS A 70 1.36 14.42 -8.13
CA CYS A 70 0.83 15.77 -7.92
C CYS A 70 1.87 16.86 -8.24
N LEU A 71 3.10 16.74 -7.73
CA LEU A 71 4.16 17.72 -7.94
C LEU A 71 4.54 17.85 -9.43
N SER A 72 4.58 16.72 -10.14
CA SER A 72 4.85 16.71 -11.58
C SER A 72 3.72 17.35 -12.40
N GLY A 73 2.47 17.23 -11.95
CA GLY A 73 1.33 17.93 -12.54
C GLY A 73 1.38 19.45 -12.30
N TRP A 74 1.71 19.87 -11.09
CA TRP A 74 1.82 21.29 -10.73
C TRP A 74 2.93 21.98 -11.51
N ARG A 75 4.11 21.37 -11.63
CA ARG A 75 5.23 21.94 -12.41
C ARG A 75 4.92 22.07 -13.90
N ALA A 76 4.15 21.13 -14.46
CA ALA A 76 3.76 21.21 -15.87
C ALA A 76 2.83 22.40 -16.15
N GLN A 77 1.91 22.72 -15.23
CA GLN A 77 1.01 23.87 -15.38
C GLN A 77 1.74 25.21 -15.22
N ASN A 78 2.70 25.29 -14.31
CA ASN A 78 3.41 26.54 -14.01
C ASN A 78 4.49 26.90 -15.06
N SER A 79 4.78 26.02 -16.01
CA SER A 79 5.72 26.27 -17.11
C SER A 79 5.03 26.75 -18.40
N ASP A 80 3.70 26.66 -18.47
CA ASP A 80 2.87 27.12 -19.60
C ASP A 80 2.31 28.54 -19.39
N ASN A 81 2.59 29.16 -18.24
CA ASN A 81 2.25 30.54 -17.88
C ASN A 81 3.48 31.44 -17.91
#